data_AF-A0A7S2JZQ3-F1
#
_entry.id   AF-A0A7S2JZQ3-F1
#
_cell.length_a   1.000
_cell.length_b   1.000
_cell.length_c   1.000
_cell.angle_alpha   90.00
_cell.angle_beta   90.00
_cell.angle_gamma   90.00
#
_symmetry.space_group_name_H-M   'P 1'
#
loop_
_entity.id
_entity.type
_entity.pdbx_description
1 polymer ?
#
loop_
_entity_poly.entity_id
_entity_poly.type
_entity_poly.pdbx_seq_one_letter_code
_entity_poly.pdbx_strand_id
1 'polypeptide(L)'
;EWRQKRMSWVRENVPELVRSFSRPLARLMMRDPRNHSYLPWMFLGGIVTPILFFWALRRHSQYGLEFSTLVIYHLLRVGPRFQLFAHIHTLVHKEGHAHRGFFKGPFQFMNCTTEWWIGPFYGVVPWNYYIAHMKIH
;
A
#
# COMPACT_ATOMS: atom_id res chain seq x y z
N GLU A 1 6.16 -32.60 -1.20
CA GLU A 1 5.64 -32.22 0.14
C GLU A 1 6.68 -31.73 1.17
N TRP A 2 7.99 -31.97 1.00
CA TRP A 2 9.01 -31.63 2.01
C TRP A 2 9.42 -30.15 2.16
N ARG A 3 8.93 -29.22 1.32
CA ARG A 3 9.36 -27.80 1.32
C ARG A 3 8.56 -26.86 2.23
N GLN A 4 7.46 -27.29 2.84
CA GLN A 4 6.56 -26.38 3.57
C GLN A 4 6.90 -26.17 5.06
N LYS A 5 7.52 -27.15 5.75
CA LYS A 5 7.74 -27.06 7.21
C LYS A 5 8.66 -25.91 7.64
N ARG A 6 9.67 -25.54 6.83
CA ARG A 6 10.62 -24.47 7.21
C ARG A 6 10.01 -23.06 7.12
N MET A 7 8.91 -22.92 6.37
CA MET A 7 8.21 -21.64 6.16
C MET A 7 6.89 -21.57 6.91
N SER A 8 6.43 -22.65 7.57
CA SER A 8 5.17 -22.63 8.34
C SER A 8 5.24 -21.64 9.49
N TRP A 9 6.38 -21.59 10.20
CA TRP A 9 6.60 -20.62 11.26
C TRP A 9 6.43 -19.18 10.74
N VAL A 10 7.06 -18.82 9.62
CA VAL A 10 6.93 -17.49 9.02
C VAL A 10 5.48 -17.22 8.61
N ARG A 11 4.83 -18.19 7.96
CA ARG A 11 3.45 -18.08 7.48
C ARG A 11 2.44 -17.87 8.60
N GLU A 12 2.66 -18.45 9.77
CA GLU A 12 1.75 -18.38 10.90
C GLU A 12 2.06 -17.18 11.81
N ASN A 13 3.34 -16.93 12.10
CA ASN A 13 3.74 -15.93 13.09
C ASN A 13 3.80 -14.51 12.51
N VAL A 14 4.17 -14.34 11.24
CA VAL A 14 4.24 -12.99 10.64
C VAL A 14 2.87 -12.32 10.60
N PRO A 15 1.78 -12.97 10.13
CA PRO A 15 0.46 -12.35 10.18
C PRO A 15 0.03 -12.01 11.60
N GLU A 16 0.32 -12.87 12.58
CA GLU A 16 -0.07 -12.63 13.97
C GLU A 16 0.71 -11.46 14.59
N LEU A 17 2.01 -11.36 14.31
CA LEU A 17 2.83 -10.21 14.67
C LEU A 17 2.29 -8.92 14.02
N VAL A 18 1.99 -8.95 12.73
CA VAL A 18 1.42 -7.80 12.03
C VAL A 18 0.06 -7.40 12.62
N ARG A 19 -0.76 -8.38 13.02
CA ARG A 19 -2.05 -8.15 13.69
C ARG A 19 -1.88 -7.57 15.10
N SER A 20 -0.90 -8.04 15.86
CA SER A 20 -0.65 -7.56 17.24
C SER A 20 -0.26 -6.07 17.25
N PHE A 21 0.46 -5.60 16.23
CA PHE A 21 0.78 -4.17 16.06
C PHE A 21 -0.34 -3.37 15.40
N SER A 22 -0.96 -3.88 14.33
CA SER A 22 -1.95 -3.11 13.55
C SER A 22 -3.27 -2.89 14.31
N ARG A 23 -3.73 -3.84 15.10
CA ARG A 23 -5.00 -3.72 15.86
C ARG A 23 -5.01 -2.57 16.89
N PRO A 24 -4.04 -2.45 17.82
CA PRO A 24 -4.03 -1.34 18.76
C PRO A 24 -3.88 0.00 18.04
N LEU A 25 -3.04 0.04 16.99
CA LEU A 25 -2.86 1.24 16.17
C LEU A 25 -4.18 1.66 15.51
N ALA A 26 -4.93 0.71 14.93
CA ALA A 26 -6.22 1.00 14.30
C ALA A 26 -7.27 1.51 15.30
N ARG A 27 -7.31 0.97 16.53
CA ARG A 27 -8.22 1.48 17.58
C ARG A 27 -7.92 2.95 17.91
N LEU A 28 -6.64 3.33 17.90
CA LEU A 28 -6.19 4.70 18.14
C LEU A 28 -6.56 5.63 16.97
N MET A 29 -6.20 5.28 15.73
CA MET A 29 -6.22 6.23 14.60
C MET A 29 -7.37 6.06 13.61
N MET A 30 -7.95 4.87 13.47
CA MET A 30 -8.98 4.59 12.45
C MET A 30 -10.39 4.79 13.01
N ARG A 31 -11.31 5.20 12.13
CA ARG A 31 -12.75 5.25 12.45
C ARG A 31 -13.34 3.86 12.67
N ASP A 32 -12.98 2.90 11.81
CA ASP A 32 -13.35 1.50 11.94
C ASP A 32 -12.11 0.63 12.20
N PRO A 33 -11.91 0.14 13.43
CA PRO A 33 -10.75 -0.68 13.77
C PRO A 33 -10.67 -2.01 13.01
N ARG A 34 -11.77 -2.49 12.39
CA ARG A 34 -11.77 -3.72 11.58
C ARG A 34 -10.92 -3.58 10.33
N ASN A 35 -10.66 -2.35 9.90
CA ASN A 35 -9.80 -2.03 8.75
C ASN A 35 -8.30 -2.08 9.08
N HIS A 36 -7.90 -2.56 10.26
CA HIS A 36 -6.50 -2.60 10.69
C HIS A 36 -5.57 -3.34 9.72
N SER A 37 -6.08 -4.33 8.98
CA SER A 37 -5.30 -5.10 8.00
C SER A 37 -4.73 -4.25 6.86
N TYR A 38 -5.21 -3.03 6.68
CA TYR A 38 -4.74 -2.10 5.66
C TYR A 38 -3.54 -1.27 6.09
N LEU A 39 -3.38 -1.01 7.38
CA LEU A 39 -2.29 -0.17 7.90
C LEU A 39 -0.89 -0.64 7.45
N PRO A 40 -0.58 -1.95 7.44
CA PRO A 40 0.72 -2.43 6.93
C PRO A 40 0.91 -2.11 5.45
N TRP A 41 -0.13 -2.23 4.63
CA TRP A 41 -0.07 -1.93 3.21
C TRP A 41 0.03 -0.44 2.92
N MET A 42 -0.65 0.40 3.71
CA MET A 42 -0.52 1.86 3.65
C MET A 42 0.89 2.28 4.05
N PHE A 43 1.50 1.64 5.05
CA PHE A 43 2.89 1.89 5.44
C PHE A 43 3.87 1.47 4.33
N LEU A 44 3.73 0.25 3.81
CA LEU A 44 4.57 -0.25 2.72
C LEU A 44 4.44 0.65 1.47
N GLY A 45 3.23 0.97 1.05
CA GLY A 45 2.99 1.87 -0.08
C GLY A 45 3.44 3.32 0.19
N GLY A 46 3.26 3.82 1.40
CA GLY A 46 3.55 5.21 1.77
C GLY A 46 5.02 5.50 2.01
N ILE A 47 5.83 4.49 2.35
CA ILE A 47 7.26 4.66 2.68
C ILE A 47 8.14 3.87 1.73
N VAL A 48 7.90 2.56 1.57
CA VAL A 48 8.78 1.70 0.77
C VAL A 48 8.70 2.04 -0.71
N THR A 49 7.50 2.33 -1.24
CA THR A 49 7.35 2.67 -2.66
C THR A 49 8.06 3.98 -3.04
N PRO A 50 7.91 5.11 -2.32
CA PRO A 50 8.69 6.32 -2.60
C PRO A 50 10.21 6.10 -2.50
N ILE A 51 10.68 5.37 -1.48
CA ILE A 51 12.11 5.07 -1.33
C ILE A 51 12.63 4.30 -2.56
N LEU A 52 11.90 3.27 -3.00
CA LEU A 52 12.26 2.49 -4.20
C LEU A 52 12.23 3.35 -5.47
N PHE A 53 11.25 4.24 -5.61
CA PHE A 53 11.16 5.16 -6.74
C PHE A 53 12.36 6.12 -6.78
N PHE A 54 12.67 6.81 -5.68
CA PHE A 54 13.78 7.76 -5.64
C PHE A 54 15.14 7.07 -5.77
N TRP A 55 15.27 5.84 -5.26
CA TRP A 55 16.46 5.01 -5.51
C TRP A 55 16.61 4.70 -7.00
N ALA A 56 15.56 4.23 -7.67
CA ALA A 56 15.58 3.91 -9.09
C ALA A 56 15.80 5.17 -9.95
N LEU A 57 15.17 6.29 -9.60
CA LEU A 57 15.34 7.59 -10.25
C LEU A 57 16.80 8.07 -10.14
N ARG A 58 17.37 8.05 -8.93
CA ARG A 58 18.78 8.43 -8.73
C ARG A 58 19.73 7.59 -9.58
N ARG A 59 19.53 6.27 -9.59
CA ARG A 59 20.33 5.35 -10.42
C ARG A 59 20.18 5.69 -11.90
N HIS A 60 18.95 5.93 -12.36
CA HIS A 60 18.69 6.33 -13.73
C HIS A 60 19.36 7.65 -14.11
N SER A 61 19.31 8.66 -13.24
CA SER A 61 19.95 9.96 -13.46
C SER A 61 21.48 9.89 -13.50
N GLN A 62 22.10 8.93 -12.80
CA GLN A 62 23.55 8.79 -12.72
C GLN A 62 24.14 7.88 -13.81
N TYR A 63 23.44 6.80 -14.17
CA TYR A 63 23.96 5.72 -15.02
C TYR A 63 23.15 5.48 -16.30
N GLY A 64 22.05 6.20 -16.50
CA GLY A 64 21.13 6.00 -17.63
C GLY A 64 20.18 4.82 -17.41
N LEU A 65 19.67 4.24 -18.50
CA LEU A 65 18.73 3.12 -18.42
C LEU A 65 19.46 1.82 -18.08
N GLU A 66 19.27 1.33 -16.87
CA GLU A 66 19.80 0.04 -16.42
C GLU A 66 18.69 -0.99 -16.32
N PHE A 67 18.79 -2.05 -17.12
CA PHE A 67 17.76 -3.08 -17.17
C PHE A 67 17.56 -3.79 -15.82
N SER A 68 18.64 -4.02 -15.06
CA SER A 68 18.57 -4.59 -13.72
C SER A 68 17.78 -3.71 -12.75
N THR A 69 18.05 -2.41 -12.72
CA THR A 69 17.32 -1.44 -11.90
C THR A 69 15.84 -1.40 -12.31
N LEU A 70 15.54 -1.41 -13.61
CA LEU A 70 14.16 -1.46 -14.13
C LEU A 70 13.42 -2.71 -13.62
N VAL A 71 14.04 -3.89 -13.74
CA VAL A 71 13.43 -5.17 -13.33
C VAL A 71 13.24 -5.21 -11.81
N ILE A 72 14.27 -4.87 -11.03
CA ILE A 72 14.20 -4.89 -9.56
C ILE A 72 13.12 -3.92 -9.06
N TYR A 73 13.11 -2.69 -9.58
CA TYR A 73 12.11 -1.69 -9.21
C TYR A 73 10.68 -2.20 -9.48
N HIS A 74 10.41 -2.72 -10.68
CA HIS A 74 9.07 -3.20 -11.02
C HIS A 74 8.67 -4.45 -10.23
N LEU A 75 9.59 -5.42 -10.04
CA LEU A 75 9.31 -6.62 -9.24
C LEU A 75 8.95 -6.27 -7.79
N LEU A 76 9.73 -5.37 -7.17
CA LEU A 76 9.49 -4.97 -5.77
C LEU A 76 8.27 -4.06 -5.63
N ARG A 77 8.02 -3.16 -6.58
CA ARG A 77 6.85 -2.28 -6.59
C ARG A 77 5.54 -3.04 -6.81
N VAL A 78 5.50 -3.93 -7.78
CA VAL A 78 4.28 -4.67 -8.15
C VAL A 78 4.03 -5.84 -7.19
N GLY A 79 5.10 -6.42 -6.66
CA GLY A 79 5.07 -7.57 -5.79
C GLY A 79 4.77 -8.88 -6.52
N PRO A 80 4.94 -10.02 -5.83
CA PRO A 80 4.65 -11.33 -6.40
C PRO A 80 3.17 -11.42 -6.80
N ARG A 81 2.90 -11.89 -8.02
CA ARG A 81 1.54 -12.03 -8.56
C ARG A 81 0.71 -10.73 -8.48
N PHE A 82 1.35 -9.57 -8.65
CA PHE A 82 0.69 -8.26 -8.61
C PHE A 82 -0.02 -7.93 -7.28
N GLN A 83 0.37 -8.57 -6.18
CA GLN A 83 -0.32 -8.42 -4.89
C GLN A 83 -0.25 -7.00 -4.32
N LEU A 84 0.90 -6.32 -4.42
CA LEU A 84 1.03 -4.95 -3.92
C LEU A 84 0.17 -3.99 -4.75
N PHE A 85 0.22 -4.13 -6.06
CA PHE A 85 -0.63 -3.39 -6.98
C PHE A 85 -2.12 -3.55 -6.63
N ALA A 86 -2.59 -4.79 -6.47
CA ALA A 86 -3.99 -5.07 -6.12
C ALA A 86 -4.38 -4.48 -4.76
N HIS A 87 -3.50 -4.57 -3.75
CA HIS A 87 -3.74 -3.96 -2.45
C HIS A 87 -3.86 -2.45 -2.51
N ILE A 88 -2.97 -1.75 -3.23
CA ILE A 88 -3.05 -0.29 -3.36
C ILE A 88 -4.35 0.14 -4.07
N HIS A 89 -4.70 -0.50 -5.19
CA HIS A 89 -5.96 -0.18 -5.88
C HIS A 89 -7.19 -0.45 -5.02
N THR A 90 -7.19 -1.53 -4.23
CA THR A 90 -8.27 -1.82 -3.26
C THR A 90 -8.36 -0.73 -2.19
N LEU A 91 -7.21 -0.25 -1.69
CA LEU A 91 -7.16 0.81 -0.69
C LEU A 91 -7.67 2.14 -1.23
N VAL A 92 -7.24 2.54 -2.43
CA VAL A 92 -7.72 3.78 -3.06
C VAL A 92 -9.22 3.70 -3.32
N HIS A 93 -9.70 2.57 -3.84
CA HIS A 93 -11.14 2.37 -4.06
C HIS A 93 -11.92 2.49 -2.74
N LYS A 94 -11.43 1.84 -1.67
CA LYS A 94 -12.08 1.91 -0.36
C LYS A 94 -11.99 3.31 0.27
N GLU A 95 -10.93 4.06 -0.01
CA GLU A 95 -10.81 5.47 0.37
C GLU A 95 -11.87 6.33 -0.32
N GLY A 96 -12.08 6.12 -1.63
CA GLY A 96 -13.13 6.80 -2.40
C GLY A 96 -14.54 6.56 -1.88
N HIS A 97 -14.79 5.40 -1.26
CA HIS A 97 -16.06 5.09 -0.57
C HIS A 97 -16.15 5.64 0.86
N ALA A 98 -15.02 5.99 1.47
CA ALA A 98 -14.99 6.48 2.83
C ALA A 98 -15.31 7.98 2.85
N HIS A 99 -16.59 8.36 2.64
CA HIS A 99 -17.02 9.77 2.62
C HIS A 99 -16.62 10.58 3.88
N ARG A 100 -16.45 9.91 5.02
CA ARG A 100 -15.98 10.53 6.28
C ARG A 100 -14.47 10.36 6.52
N GLY A 101 -13.74 9.76 5.59
CA GLY A 101 -12.34 9.38 5.70
C GLY A 101 -12.12 8.08 6.50
N PHE A 102 -10.90 7.55 6.44
CA PHE A 102 -10.47 6.37 7.20
C PHE A 102 -10.08 6.68 8.64
N PHE A 103 -9.50 7.86 8.86
CA PHE A 103 -8.89 8.26 10.12
C PHE A 103 -9.78 9.21 10.92
N LYS A 104 -9.55 9.24 12.24
CA LYS A 104 -10.29 10.07 13.20
C LYS A 104 -9.35 10.96 14.02
N GLY A 105 -9.92 12.00 14.61
CA GLY A 105 -9.20 12.93 15.49
C GLY A 105 -7.99 13.57 14.78
N PRO A 106 -6.81 13.62 15.42
CA PRO A 106 -5.64 14.27 14.84
C PRO A 106 -5.10 13.55 13.60
N PHE A 107 -5.47 12.28 13.38
CA PHE A 107 -4.99 11.51 12.21
C PHE A 107 -5.78 11.79 10.94
N GLN A 108 -6.77 12.69 10.98
CA GLN A 108 -7.58 13.03 9.80
C GLN A 108 -6.76 13.63 8.64
N PHE A 109 -5.58 14.21 8.89
CA PHE A 109 -4.69 14.66 7.81
C PHE A 109 -4.19 13.50 6.94
N MET A 110 -4.22 12.26 7.45
CA MET A 110 -3.86 11.06 6.69
C MET A 110 -4.99 10.58 5.78
N ASN A 111 -6.18 11.20 5.82
CA ASN A 111 -7.23 10.92 4.85
C ASN A 111 -6.78 11.34 3.46
N CYS A 112 -7.15 10.56 2.45
CA CYS A 112 -6.76 10.77 1.06
C CYS A 112 -5.26 10.53 0.80
N THR A 113 -4.49 10.07 1.80
CA THR A 113 -3.06 9.74 1.61
C THR A 113 -2.90 8.58 0.63
N THR A 114 -3.81 7.61 0.62
CA THR A 114 -3.67 6.49 -0.32
C THR A 114 -3.84 6.97 -1.75
N GLU A 115 -4.85 7.79 -2.01
CA GLU A 115 -5.13 8.33 -3.34
C GLU A 115 -4.09 9.35 -3.82
N TRP A 116 -3.71 10.32 -2.98
CA TRP A 116 -2.87 11.44 -3.38
C TRP A 116 -1.37 11.18 -3.28
N TRP A 117 -0.94 10.35 -2.33
CA TRP A 117 0.48 10.09 -2.10
C TRP A 117 0.90 8.75 -2.66
N ILE A 118 0.18 7.67 -2.32
CA ILE A 118 0.57 6.31 -2.73
C ILE A 118 0.14 6.02 -4.17
N GLY A 119 -1.09 6.42 -4.52
CA GLY A 119 -1.74 6.16 -5.79
C GLY A 119 -0.93 6.53 -7.02
N PRO A 120 -0.29 7.72 -7.10
CA PRO A 120 0.50 8.12 -8.26
C PRO A 120 1.62 7.14 -8.60
N PHE A 121 2.24 6.52 -7.59
CA PHE A 121 3.25 5.49 -7.81
C PHE A 121 2.69 4.21 -8.42
N TYR A 122 1.37 4.04 -8.51
CA TYR A 122 0.70 2.89 -9.12
C TYR A 122 -0.15 3.28 -10.35
N GLY A 123 -0.01 4.51 -10.84
CA GLY A 123 -0.75 5.00 -11.99
C GLY A 123 -2.19 5.41 -11.67
N VAL A 124 -2.51 5.61 -10.39
CA VAL A 124 -3.78 6.21 -9.97
C VAL A 124 -3.67 7.72 -10.13
N VAL A 125 -4.63 8.29 -10.85
CA VAL A 125 -4.85 9.74 -10.87
C VAL A 125 -5.77 10.10 -9.71
N PRO A 126 -5.45 11.12 -8.88
CA PRO A 126 -6.34 11.58 -7.84
C PRO A 126 -7.74 11.90 -8.38
N TRP A 127 -8.77 11.59 -7.61
CA TRP A 127 -10.20 11.66 -7.96
C TRP A 127 -10.70 10.68 -9.00
N ASN A 128 -9.85 9.84 -9.58
CA ASN A 128 -10.29 8.90 -10.62
C ASN A 128 -11.39 7.96 -10.11
N TYR A 129 -11.24 7.43 -8.90
CA TYR A 129 -12.27 6.55 -8.32
C TYR A 129 -13.55 7.30 -8.00
N TYR A 130 -13.48 8.52 -7.45
CA TYR A 130 -14.67 9.31 -7.20
C TYR A 130 -15.44 9.58 -8.50
N ILE A 131 -14.75 10.06 -9.55
CA ILE A 131 -15.37 10.39 -10.84
C ILE A 131 -15.91 9.14 -11.54
N ALA A 132 -15.08 8.10 -11.65
CA ALA A 132 -15.49 6.85 -12.32
C ALA A 132 -16.66 6.18 -11.60
N HIS A 133 -16.67 6.20 -10.27
CA HIS A 133 -17.71 5.58 -9.48
C HIS A 133 -19.03 6.36 -9.53
N MET A 134 -19.00 7.71 -9.55
CA MET A 134 -20.20 8.56 -9.76
C MET A 134 -20.77 8.45 -11.18
N LYS A 135 -19.98 7.96 -12.15
CA LYS A 135 -20.46 7.74 -13.53
C LYS A 135 -21.17 6.40 -13.69
N ILE A 136 -20.80 5.40 -12.87
CA ILE A 136 -21.30 4.03 -12.97
C ILE A 136 -22.48 3.78 -12.02
N HIS A 137 -22.52 4.46 -10.88
CA HIS A 137 -23.56 4.37 -9.86
C HIS A 137 -24.35 5.66 -9.76
#